data_AF-A0A4W4E1E4-F1
#
_entry.id   AF-A0A4W4E1E4-F1
#
_cell.length_a   1.000
_cell.length_b   1.000
_cell.length_c   1.000
_cell.angle_alpha   90.00
_cell.angle_beta   90.00
_cell.angle_gamma   90.00
#
_symmetry.space_group_name_H-M   'P 1'
#
loop_
_entity.id
_entity.type
_entity.pdbx_description
1 polymer ?
#
loop_
_entity_poly.entity_id
_entity_poly.type
_entity_poly.pdbx_seq_one_letter_code
_entity_poly.pdbx_strand_id
1 'polypeptide(L)'
;MVIIGSKEITLKMATNAVQLTVDGKQRLDLSNMQITTFPSCILKFCTVDELDLSHKMLKKIPNSIDIFVNLRWLDLHSNQLDQLPEAIWHLLKLHKLNLCNKLLTAHSIPHELSLLRNLWSLNLGLNHIKSLPPSMGALKELHELSLFNNLLMRLPQWLHQLPNQHTLNVKCNPFPPEHPLELDSINRVDCLYVVRETCLCSDCCQKCNEEKGRMESRTSIAPVQRTAVNARLASPNSVAQTNHARC
;
A
#
# COMPACT_ATOMS: atom_id res chain seq x y z
N MET A 1 -19.34 38.22 13.45
CA MET A 1 -19.00 38.62 12.07
C MET A 1 -17.55 38.22 11.83
N VAL A 2 -17.31 36.99 11.33
CA VAL A 2 -15.92 36.53 11.10
C VAL A 2 -15.51 37.01 9.71
N ILE A 3 -14.77 38.11 9.67
CA ILE A 3 -14.10 38.57 8.46
C ILE A 3 -12.88 37.65 8.28
N ILE A 4 -13.02 36.57 7.50
CA ILE A 4 -11.86 35.83 7.00
C ILE A 4 -11.51 36.47 5.67
N GLY A 5 -10.52 37.37 5.68
CA GLY A 5 -9.97 37.97 4.47
C GLY A 5 -9.30 36.90 3.60
N SER A 6 -10.06 36.25 2.72
CA SER A 6 -9.51 35.50 1.61
C SER A 6 -8.87 36.48 0.63
N LYS A 7 -7.55 36.40 0.43
CA LYS A 7 -6.92 37.12 -0.67
C LYS A 7 -7.38 36.46 -1.97
N GLU A 8 -8.17 37.17 -2.75
CA GLU A 8 -8.59 36.72 -4.08
C GLU A 8 -7.35 36.69 -4.99
N ILE A 9 -7.08 35.56 -5.64
CA ILE A 9 -5.98 35.46 -6.60
C ILE A 9 -6.36 36.19 -7.88
N THR A 10 -5.57 37.19 -8.24
CA THR A 10 -5.70 37.86 -9.53
C THR A 10 -5.09 37.02 -10.65
N LEU A 11 -5.57 37.22 -11.89
CA LEU A 11 -5.01 36.55 -13.06
C LEU A 11 -3.50 36.77 -13.20
N LYS A 12 -3.03 38.00 -12.91
CA LYS A 12 -1.60 38.35 -12.95
C LYS A 12 -0.78 37.54 -11.94
N MET A 13 -1.31 37.33 -10.73
CA MET A 13 -0.65 36.49 -9.72
C MET A 13 -0.59 35.03 -10.19
N ALA A 14 -1.68 34.51 -10.74
CA ALA A 14 -1.70 33.15 -11.29
C ALA A 14 -0.74 33.00 -12.49
N THR A 15 -0.65 33.99 -13.38
CA THR A 15 0.31 33.98 -14.50
C THR A 15 1.76 33.92 -14.00
N ASN A 16 2.10 34.71 -12.98
CA ASN A 16 3.44 34.71 -12.39
C ASN A 16 3.76 33.41 -11.61
N ALA A 17 2.73 32.63 -11.27
CA ALA A 17 2.87 31.34 -10.61
C ALA A 17 3.07 30.18 -11.59
N VAL A 18 2.96 30.42 -12.90
CA VAL A 18 3.28 29.43 -13.92
C VAL A 18 4.80 29.32 -14.06
N GLN A 19 5.30 28.10 -13.93
CA GLN A 19 6.72 27.76 -14.00
C GLN A 19 6.93 26.66 -15.05
N LEU A 20 8.14 26.58 -15.59
CA LEU A 20 8.55 25.46 -16.44
C LEU A 20 9.22 24.40 -15.57
N THR A 21 8.78 23.15 -15.70
CA THR A 21 9.46 22.00 -15.11
C THR A 21 10.71 21.65 -15.91
N VAL A 22 11.58 20.83 -15.32
CA VAL A 22 12.86 20.42 -15.93
C VAL A 22 12.66 19.72 -17.29
N ASP A 23 11.53 19.06 -17.49
CA ASP A 23 11.15 18.39 -18.72
C ASP A 23 10.25 19.24 -19.64
N GLY A 24 10.22 20.56 -19.43
CA GLY A 24 9.59 21.53 -20.32
C GLY A 24 8.06 21.61 -20.21
N LYS A 25 7.48 21.10 -19.12
CA LYS A 25 6.03 21.20 -18.86
C LYS A 25 5.67 22.44 -18.08
N GLN A 26 4.41 22.85 -18.17
CA GLN A 26 3.92 24.00 -17.43
C GLN A 26 3.32 23.56 -16.10
N ARG A 27 3.85 24.12 -15.00
CA ARG A 27 3.34 23.94 -13.64
C ARG A 27 2.74 25.23 -13.13
N LEU A 28 1.47 25.20 -12.73
CA LEU A 28 0.87 26.26 -11.94
C LEU A 28 1.08 25.94 -10.46
N ASP A 29 2.05 26.63 -9.83
CA ASP A 29 2.37 26.44 -8.43
C ASP A 29 1.76 27.53 -7.56
N LEU A 30 0.67 27.20 -6.87
CA LEU A 30 0.02 28.13 -5.96
C LEU A 30 0.43 27.92 -4.50
N SER A 31 1.31 26.97 -4.16
CA SER A 31 1.65 26.51 -2.79
C SER A 31 2.02 27.62 -1.79
N ASN A 32 2.53 28.75 -2.26
CA ASN A 32 2.88 29.91 -1.41
C ASN A 32 1.79 30.99 -1.27
N MET A 33 0.61 30.81 -1.89
CA MET A 33 -0.49 31.79 -1.82
C MET A 33 -1.53 31.44 -0.75
N GLN A 34 -2.00 32.42 0.03
CA GLN A 34 -3.10 32.18 0.97
C GLN A 34 -4.44 32.20 0.24
N ILE A 35 -4.87 31.02 -0.19
CA ILE A 35 -6.17 30.76 -0.80
C ILE A 35 -7.01 30.05 0.25
N THR A 36 -8.31 30.32 0.33
CA THR A 36 -9.27 29.52 1.12
C THR A 36 -10.46 29.04 0.29
N THR A 37 -10.68 29.67 -0.87
CA THR A 37 -11.69 29.34 -1.87
C THR A 37 -11.01 29.08 -3.22
N PHE A 38 -11.50 28.11 -3.99
CA PHE A 38 -10.91 27.81 -5.29
C PHE A 38 -10.95 29.06 -6.20
N PRO A 39 -9.81 29.55 -6.71
CA PRO A 39 -9.77 30.78 -7.50
C PRO A 39 -10.19 30.48 -8.95
N SER A 40 -11.41 30.82 -9.34
CA SER A 40 -11.96 30.53 -10.67
C SER A 40 -11.10 31.06 -11.84
N CYS A 41 -10.29 32.10 -11.61
CA CYS A 41 -9.37 32.63 -12.61
C CYS A 41 -8.33 31.60 -13.09
N ILE A 42 -8.00 30.57 -12.29
CA ILE A 42 -7.00 29.57 -12.65
C ILE A 42 -7.49 28.60 -13.73
N LEU A 43 -8.80 28.52 -13.95
CA LEU A 43 -9.39 27.72 -15.02
C LEU A 43 -8.95 28.19 -16.42
N LYS A 44 -8.45 29.43 -16.54
CA LYS A 44 -7.86 29.95 -17.78
C LYS A 44 -6.54 29.29 -18.17
N PHE A 45 -5.88 28.61 -17.23
CA PHE A 45 -4.61 27.90 -17.46
C PHE A 45 -4.86 26.43 -17.82
N CYS A 46 -5.92 26.10 -18.56
CA CYS A 46 -6.29 24.74 -18.95
C CYS A 46 -5.21 23.96 -19.73
N THR A 47 -4.17 24.65 -20.19
CA THR A 47 -3.03 24.07 -20.90
C THR A 47 -1.93 23.52 -19.99
N VAL A 48 -1.97 23.78 -18.68
CA VAL A 48 -0.92 23.31 -17.77
C VAL A 48 -0.91 21.79 -17.66
N ASP A 49 0.29 21.24 -17.46
CA ASP A 49 0.47 19.82 -17.19
C ASP A 49 0.44 19.53 -15.67
N GLU A 50 0.82 20.51 -14.85
CA GLU A 50 1.04 20.33 -13.41
C GLU A 50 0.31 21.39 -12.60
N LEU A 51 -0.41 20.98 -11.55
CA LEU A 51 -1.20 21.88 -10.70
C LEU A 51 -0.98 21.57 -9.23
N ASP A 52 -0.43 22.57 -8.52
CA ASP A 52 -0.22 22.54 -7.07
C ASP A 52 -1.25 23.42 -6.36
N LEU A 53 -2.19 22.78 -5.67
CA LEU A 53 -3.16 23.42 -4.77
C LEU A 53 -2.94 22.94 -3.32
N SER A 54 -1.74 22.51 -2.96
CA SER A 54 -1.45 22.04 -1.61
C SER A 54 -1.47 23.17 -0.58
N HIS A 55 -1.79 22.82 0.68
CA HIS A 55 -1.75 23.74 1.82
C HIS A 55 -2.64 24.99 1.67
N LYS A 56 -3.86 24.85 1.13
CA LYS A 56 -4.78 25.96 0.86
C LYS A 56 -6.04 25.97 1.70
N MET A 57 -6.16 25.13 2.73
CA MET A 57 -7.38 25.07 3.54
C MET A 57 -8.65 24.98 2.68
N LEU A 58 -8.54 24.45 1.44
CA LEU A 58 -9.63 24.47 0.48
C LEU A 58 -10.70 23.53 0.99
N LYS A 59 -11.94 24.01 1.00
CA LYS A 59 -13.10 23.19 1.38
C LYS A 59 -13.70 22.42 0.21
N LYS A 60 -13.59 22.99 -1.00
CA LYS A 60 -14.16 22.41 -2.22
C LYS A 60 -13.25 22.63 -3.42
N ILE A 61 -13.21 21.64 -4.30
CA ILE A 61 -12.71 21.76 -5.68
C ILE A 61 -13.94 21.80 -6.60
N PRO A 62 -14.02 22.71 -7.58
CA PRO A 62 -15.16 22.79 -8.48
C PRO A 62 -15.19 21.62 -9.48
N ASN A 63 -16.38 21.30 -9.98
CA ASN A 63 -16.53 20.30 -11.05
C ASN A 63 -15.81 20.69 -12.35
N SER A 64 -15.54 21.99 -12.57
CA SER A 64 -14.79 22.45 -13.74
C SER A 64 -13.28 22.16 -13.69
N ILE A 65 -12.80 21.37 -12.73
CA ILE A 65 -11.39 20.94 -12.66
C ILE A 65 -11.01 20.02 -13.83
N ASP A 66 -11.99 19.38 -14.47
CA ASP A 66 -11.81 18.57 -15.68
C ASP A 66 -11.33 19.37 -16.90
N ILE A 67 -11.41 20.72 -16.86
CA ILE A 67 -10.87 21.59 -17.92
C ILE A 67 -9.36 21.43 -18.10
N PHE A 68 -8.64 20.97 -17.08
CA PHE A 68 -7.20 20.69 -17.15
C PHE A 68 -6.95 19.34 -17.86
N VAL A 69 -7.38 19.21 -19.11
CA VAL A 69 -7.34 17.96 -19.89
C VAL A 69 -5.92 17.41 -20.14
N ASN A 70 -4.89 18.25 -19.97
CA ASN A 70 -3.48 17.88 -20.09
C ASN A 70 -2.81 17.55 -18.75
N LEU A 71 -3.55 17.62 -17.64
CA LEU A 71 -2.97 17.49 -16.32
C LEU A 71 -2.40 16.09 -16.11
N ARG A 72 -1.10 16.04 -15.79
CA ARG A 72 -0.35 14.85 -15.42
C ARG A 72 -0.06 14.78 -13.93
N TRP A 73 0.01 15.91 -13.24
CA TRP A 73 0.26 15.96 -11.80
C TRP A 73 -0.72 16.91 -11.12
N LEU A 74 -1.40 16.38 -10.12
CA LEU A 74 -2.34 17.11 -9.29
C LEU A 74 -1.96 16.91 -7.83
N ASP A 75 -1.58 18.00 -7.18
CA ASP A 75 -1.36 18.01 -5.75
C ASP A 75 -2.43 18.80 -5.02
N LEU A 76 -3.11 18.11 -4.11
CA LEU A 76 -4.17 18.66 -3.28
C LEU A 76 -3.91 18.39 -1.79
N HIS A 77 -2.70 17.98 -1.39
CA HIS A 77 -2.46 17.59 0.01
C HIS A 77 -2.63 18.74 1.00
N SER A 78 -2.91 18.39 2.26
CA SER A 78 -3.10 19.37 3.35
C SER A 78 -4.16 20.43 3.05
N ASN A 79 -5.32 19.99 2.56
CA ASN A 79 -6.52 20.80 2.41
C ASN A 79 -7.66 20.27 3.30
N GLN A 80 -8.69 21.09 3.51
CA GLN A 80 -9.87 20.73 4.31
C GLN A 80 -11.05 20.30 3.42
N LEU A 81 -10.76 19.51 2.38
CA LEU A 81 -11.76 19.15 1.37
C LEU A 81 -12.79 18.20 1.96
N ASP A 82 -14.07 18.60 1.97
CA ASP A 82 -15.16 17.74 2.45
C ASP A 82 -15.32 16.51 1.53
N GLN A 83 -15.24 16.75 0.22
CA GLN A 83 -15.38 15.75 -0.85
C GLN A 83 -14.53 16.12 -2.06
N LEU A 84 -14.16 15.12 -2.85
CA LEU A 84 -13.56 15.29 -4.16
C LEU A 84 -14.67 15.32 -5.22
N PRO A 85 -14.69 16.30 -6.15
CA PRO A 85 -15.65 16.29 -7.24
C PRO A 85 -15.37 15.11 -8.19
N GLU A 86 -16.43 14.55 -8.76
CA GLU A 86 -16.35 13.43 -9.72
C GLU A 86 -15.45 13.76 -10.93
N ALA A 87 -15.42 15.04 -11.31
CA ALA A 87 -14.59 15.55 -12.40
C ALA A 87 -13.08 15.29 -12.25
N ILE A 88 -12.55 15.07 -11.04
CA ILE A 88 -11.13 14.68 -10.86
C ILE A 88 -10.84 13.36 -11.57
N TRP A 89 -11.81 12.44 -11.63
CA TRP A 89 -11.65 11.12 -12.23
C TRP A 89 -11.67 11.16 -13.77
N HIS A 90 -12.04 12.31 -14.36
CA HIS A 90 -11.98 12.56 -15.80
C HIS A 90 -10.63 13.10 -16.28
N LEU A 91 -9.66 13.30 -15.38
CA LEU A 91 -8.30 13.74 -15.71
C LEU A 91 -7.48 12.54 -16.24
N LEU A 92 -7.86 12.00 -17.40
CA LEU A 92 -7.35 10.71 -17.90
C LEU A 92 -5.84 10.68 -18.17
N LYS A 93 -5.18 11.83 -18.30
CA LYS A 93 -3.72 11.95 -18.46
C LYS A 93 -2.95 12.02 -17.14
N LEU A 94 -3.64 11.91 -16.00
CA LEU A 94 -3.01 12.03 -14.69
C LEU A 94 -2.06 10.86 -14.43
N HIS A 95 -0.80 11.17 -14.17
CA HIS A 95 0.26 10.23 -13.79
C HIS A 95 0.53 10.27 -12.29
N LYS A 96 0.35 11.41 -11.63
CA LYS A 96 0.66 11.57 -10.21
C LYS A 96 -0.46 12.30 -9.50
N LEU A 97 -1.00 11.70 -8.45
CA LEU A 97 -2.10 12.24 -7.66
C LEU A 97 -1.77 12.21 -6.17
N ASN A 98 -1.75 13.38 -5.55
CA ASN A 98 -1.53 13.51 -4.12
C ASN A 98 -2.80 13.98 -3.39
N LEU A 99 -3.36 13.07 -2.60
CA LEU A 99 -4.56 13.24 -1.77
C LEU A 99 -4.22 13.04 -0.27
N CYS A 100 -2.96 13.19 0.10
CA CYS A 100 -2.49 13.01 1.48
C CYS A 100 -3.10 14.06 2.43
N ASN A 101 -3.37 13.65 3.67
CA ASN A 101 -3.84 14.54 4.74
C ASN A 101 -5.15 15.28 4.38
N LYS A 102 -6.21 14.50 4.14
CA LYS A 102 -7.52 15.00 3.73
C LYS A 102 -8.69 14.41 4.53
N LEU A 103 -8.42 13.68 5.60
CA LEU A 103 -9.43 12.98 6.41
C LEU A 103 -10.33 12.04 5.56
N LEU A 104 -9.85 11.57 4.40
CA LEU A 104 -10.65 10.75 3.48
C LEU A 104 -11.03 9.42 4.13
N THR A 105 -12.25 8.96 3.90
CA THR A 105 -12.70 7.63 4.34
C THR A 105 -12.78 6.67 3.15
N ALA A 106 -13.08 5.38 3.39
CA ALA A 106 -13.26 4.42 2.30
C ALA A 106 -14.38 4.83 1.32
N HIS A 107 -15.45 5.46 1.81
CA HIS A 107 -16.54 6.00 0.96
C HIS A 107 -16.09 7.16 0.07
N SER A 108 -14.97 7.80 0.41
CA SER A 108 -14.41 8.93 -0.32
C SER A 108 -13.51 8.49 -1.49
N ILE A 109 -13.27 7.18 -1.65
CA ILE A 109 -12.52 6.61 -2.78
C ILE A 109 -13.53 5.91 -3.71
N PRO A 110 -14.01 6.60 -4.76
CA PRO A 110 -15.07 6.08 -5.60
C PRO A 110 -14.49 5.14 -6.66
N HIS A 111 -15.35 4.33 -7.28
CA HIS A 111 -14.90 3.32 -8.25
C HIS A 111 -14.30 3.93 -9.52
N GLU A 112 -14.70 5.16 -9.84
CA GLU A 112 -14.25 6.02 -10.93
C GLU A 112 -12.76 6.35 -10.84
N LEU A 113 -12.12 6.23 -9.66
CA LEU A 113 -10.66 6.35 -9.56
C LEU A 113 -9.95 5.37 -10.52
N SER A 114 -10.56 4.22 -10.80
CA SER A 114 -10.07 3.24 -11.78
C SER A 114 -10.01 3.72 -13.24
N LEU A 115 -10.65 4.86 -13.55
CA LEU A 115 -10.58 5.50 -14.87
C LEU A 115 -9.21 6.13 -15.15
N LEU A 116 -8.45 6.47 -14.10
CA LEU A 116 -7.12 7.07 -14.19
C LEU A 116 -6.05 6.01 -14.55
N ARG A 117 -6.22 5.34 -15.70
CA ARG A 117 -5.40 4.19 -16.10
C ARG A 117 -3.91 4.47 -16.24
N ASN A 118 -3.53 5.74 -16.46
CA ASN A 118 -2.14 6.19 -16.59
C ASN A 118 -1.50 6.57 -15.23
N LEU A 119 -2.21 6.38 -14.12
CA LEU A 119 -1.75 6.83 -12.81
C LEU A 119 -0.56 5.99 -12.33
N TRP A 120 0.60 6.61 -12.26
CA TRP A 120 1.87 6.05 -11.81
C TRP A 120 2.08 6.16 -10.29
N SER A 121 1.71 7.29 -9.70
CA SER A 121 1.91 7.56 -8.27
C SER A 121 0.62 8.04 -7.63
N LEU A 122 0.21 7.37 -6.56
CA LEU A 122 -0.96 7.70 -5.76
C LEU A 122 -0.59 7.80 -4.28
N ASN A 123 -0.76 8.99 -3.72
CA ASN A 123 -0.57 9.22 -2.30
C ASN A 123 -1.91 9.46 -1.59
N LEU A 124 -2.27 8.51 -0.73
CA LEU A 124 -3.47 8.47 0.10
C LEU A 124 -3.12 8.44 1.60
N GLY A 125 -1.87 8.76 1.98
CA GLY A 125 -1.45 8.74 3.38
C GLY A 125 -2.16 9.77 4.25
N LEU A 126 -2.07 9.60 5.58
CA LEU A 126 -2.68 10.50 6.56
C LEU A 126 -4.20 10.69 6.33
N ASN A 127 -4.92 9.60 6.12
CA ASN A 127 -6.37 9.60 5.94
C ASN A 127 -7.03 8.61 6.93
N HIS A 128 -8.34 8.39 6.79
CA HIS A 128 -9.13 7.46 7.61
C HIS A 128 -9.63 6.26 6.78
N ILE A 129 -8.80 5.79 5.84
CA ILE A 129 -9.16 4.71 4.92
C ILE A 129 -9.12 3.38 5.65
N LYS A 130 -10.26 2.68 5.70
CA LYS A 130 -10.41 1.35 6.33
C LYS A 130 -10.26 0.20 5.35
N SER A 131 -10.58 0.45 4.08
CA SER A 131 -10.49 -0.51 2.99
C SER A 131 -10.28 0.23 1.67
N LEU A 132 -9.73 -0.48 0.68
CA LEU A 132 -9.58 0.01 -0.68
C LEU A 132 -10.55 -0.74 -1.61
N PRO A 133 -11.19 -0.04 -2.56
CA PRO A 133 -12.14 -0.68 -3.47
C PRO A 133 -11.44 -1.67 -4.42
N PRO A 134 -12.08 -2.78 -4.80
CA PRO A 134 -11.53 -3.74 -5.77
C PRO A 134 -11.23 -3.14 -7.15
N SER A 135 -11.97 -2.08 -7.55
CA SER A 135 -11.79 -1.39 -8.83
C SER A 135 -10.39 -0.80 -9.02
N MET A 136 -9.66 -0.49 -7.94
CA MET A 136 -8.28 -0.02 -8.01
C MET A 136 -7.33 -1.04 -8.66
N GLY A 137 -7.68 -2.33 -8.70
CA GLY A 137 -6.93 -3.34 -9.43
C GLY A 137 -6.84 -3.11 -10.95
N ALA A 138 -7.63 -2.18 -11.50
CA ALA A 138 -7.55 -1.75 -12.90
C ALA A 138 -6.42 -0.74 -13.18
N LEU A 139 -5.80 -0.15 -12.14
CA LEU A 139 -4.68 0.76 -12.28
C LEU A 139 -3.38 0.00 -12.58
N LYS A 140 -3.25 -0.51 -13.80
CA LYS A 140 -2.12 -1.37 -14.21
C LYS A 140 -0.78 -0.64 -14.28
N GLU A 141 -0.80 0.67 -14.48
CA GLU A 141 0.38 1.54 -14.54
C GLU A 141 0.74 2.15 -13.19
N LEU A 142 0.06 1.79 -12.09
CA LEU A 142 0.44 2.26 -10.76
C LEU A 142 1.78 1.63 -10.39
N HIS A 143 2.68 2.40 -9.79
CA HIS A 143 3.99 1.92 -9.32
C HIS A 143 4.32 2.42 -7.92
N GLU A 144 3.80 3.57 -7.53
CA GLU A 144 3.98 4.13 -6.19
C GLU A 144 2.62 4.27 -5.53
N LEU A 145 2.42 3.56 -4.41
CA LEU A 145 1.21 3.64 -3.62
C LEU A 145 1.55 3.90 -2.15
N SER A 146 1.15 5.07 -1.67
CA SER A 146 1.37 5.49 -0.29
C SER A 146 0.04 5.50 0.46
N LEU A 147 -0.05 4.66 1.50
CA LEU A 147 -1.22 4.43 2.34
C LEU A 147 -0.88 4.58 3.83
N PHE A 148 0.26 5.17 4.16
CA PHE A 148 0.72 5.27 5.55
C PHE A 148 -0.25 6.08 6.42
N ASN A 149 -0.28 5.77 7.71
CA ASN A 149 -1.13 6.42 8.71
C ASN A 149 -2.60 6.47 8.27
N ASN A 150 -3.17 5.28 8.08
CA ASN A 150 -4.58 5.04 7.76
C ASN A 150 -5.16 4.02 8.74
N LEU A 151 -6.37 3.52 8.48
CA LEU A 151 -7.09 2.56 9.33
C LEU A 151 -7.22 1.18 8.66
N LEU A 152 -6.29 0.82 7.77
CA LEU A 152 -6.32 -0.46 7.07
C LEU A 152 -6.01 -1.61 8.03
N MET A 153 -6.90 -2.60 8.07
CA MET A 153 -6.67 -3.85 8.82
C MET A 153 -6.22 -5.00 7.92
N ARG A 154 -6.37 -4.86 6.59
CA ARG A 154 -5.94 -5.84 5.61
C ARG A 154 -5.62 -5.17 4.28
N LEU A 155 -4.78 -5.81 3.49
CA LEU A 155 -4.51 -5.41 2.11
C LEU A 155 -5.43 -6.16 1.14
N PRO A 156 -5.97 -5.51 0.10
CA PRO A 156 -6.76 -6.19 -0.92
C PRO A 156 -5.90 -7.07 -1.83
N GLN A 157 -6.47 -8.18 -2.31
CA GLN A 157 -5.74 -9.18 -3.12
C GLN A 157 -5.17 -8.60 -4.44
N TRP A 158 -5.83 -7.60 -5.03
CA TRP A 158 -5.38 -6.98 -6.28
C TRP A 158 -4.00 -6.31 -6.17
N LEU A 159 -3.54 -5.95 -4.97
CA LEU A 159 -2.17 -5.43 -4.78
C LEU A 159 -1.11 -6.46 -5.19
N HIS A 160 -1.39 -7.75 -5.02
CA HIS A 160 -0.49 -8.82 -5.46
C HIS A 160 -0.50 -9.05 -6.97
N GLN A 161 -1.48 -8.48 -7.68
CA GLN A 161 -1.66 -8.63 -9.13
C GLN A 161 -1.07 -7.46 -9.93
N LEU A 162 -0.54 -6.44 -9.25
CA LEU A 162 0.12 -5.33 -9.92
C LEU A 162 1.53 -5.78 -10.39
N PRO A 163 2.02 -5.30 -11.55
CA PRO A 163 3.29 -5.75 -12.15
C PRO A 163 4.49 -5.54 -11.21
N ASN A 164 5.55 -6.34 -11.32
CA ASN A 164 6.66 -6.28 -10.36
C ASN A 164 7.38 -4.91 -10.34
N GLN A 165 7.80 -4.45 -9.14
CA GLN A 165 8.35 -3.13 -8.76
C GLN A 165 7.33 -2.05 -8.39
N HIS A 166 6.77 -2.21 -7.18
CA HIS A 166 5.93 -1.20 -6.53
C HIS A 166 6.56 -0.71 -5.23
N THR A 167 6.63 0.61 -5.06
CA THR A 167 6.88 1.21 -3.73
C THR A 167 5.55 1.29 -3.00
N LEU A 168 5.29 0.31 -2.13
CA LEU A 168 4.10 0.28 -1.28
C LEU A 168 4.46 0.74 0.14
N ASN A 169 3.89 1.85 0.59
CA ASN A 169 4.06 2.33 1.96
C ASN A 169 2.75 2.17 2.74
N VAL A 170 2.69 1.20 3.64
CA VAL A 170 1.51 0.91 4.49
C VAL A 170 1.80 1.11 5.98
N LYS A 171 2.89 1.80 6.33
CA LYS A 171 3.31 2.01 7.73
C LYS A 171 2.21 2.72 8.55
N CYS A 172 2.18 2.47 9.86
CA CYS A 172 1.21 3.08 10.76
C CYS A 172 -0.26 2.79 10.39
N ASN A 173 -0.55 1.58 9.91
CA ASN A 173 -1.91 1.06 9.80
C ASN A 173 -2.15 0.01 10.90
N PRO A 174 -3.38 -0.13 11.43
CA PRO A 174 -3.73 -1.09 12.47
C PRO A 174 -3.89 -2.50 11.89
N PHE A 175 -2.87 -3.00 11.19
CA PHE A 175 -2.84 -4.41 10.80
C PHE A 175 -2.84 -5.27 12.06
N PRO A 176 -3.63 -6.35 12.10
CA PRO A 176 -3.54 -7.29 13.19
C PRO A 176 -2.10 -7.81 13.25
N PRO A 177 -1.55 -8.05 14.45
CA PRO A 177 -0.28 -8.76 14.57
C PRO A 177 -0.42 -10.05 13.78
N GLU A 178 0.59 -10.37 12.96
CA GLU A 178 0.66 -11.68 12.32
C GLU A 178 0.47 -12.71 13.43
N HIS A 179 -0.62 -13.47 13.39
CA HIS A 179 -0.79 -14.59 14.31
C HIS A 179 0.48 -15.43 14.16
N PRO A 180 1.21 -15.72 15.25
CA PRO A 180 2.19 -16.78 15.19
C PRO A 180 1.43 -17.97 14.64
N LEU A 181 1.95 -18.58 13.57
CA LEU A 181 1.52 -19.91 13.13
C LEU A 181 1.24 -20.69 14.42
N GLU A 182 0.00 -21.14 14.62
CA GLU A 182 -0.27 -22.13 15.65
C GLU A 182 0.61 -23.32 15.28
N LEU A 183 1.83 -23.34 15.82
CA LEU A 183 2.64 -24.53 15.88
C LEU A 183 1.74 -25.48 16.66
N ASP A 184 1.23 -26.50 15.97
CA ASP A 184 0.53 -27.61 16.59
C ASP A 184 1.22 -27.91 17.91
N SER A 185 0.45 -27.95 19.00
CA SER A 185 1.01 -28.17 20.34
C SER A 185 1.81 -29.48 20.33
N ILE A 186 3.12 -29.38 20.14
CA ILE A 186 4.02 -30.53 20.29
C ILE A 186 4.05 -30.77 21.79
N ASN A 187 3.23 -31.71 22.26
CA ASN A 187 3.38 -32.26 23.61
C ASN A 187 4.80 -32.83 23.69
N ARG A 188 5.71 -32.09 24.34
CA ARG A 188 7.03 -32.61 24.69
C ARG A 188 6.81 -33.78 25.63
N VAL A 189 7.10 -34.98 25.13
CA VAL A 189 7.17 -36.17 25.98
C VAL A 189 8.53 -36.09 26.68
N ASP A 190 8.53 -35.84 27.99
CA ASP A 190 9.76 -35.61 28.76
C ASP A 190 10.68 -36.85 28.82
N CYS A 191 10.20 -38.03 28.40
CA CYS A 191 10.98 -39.26 28.34
C CYS A 191 10.59 -40.12 27.12
N LEU A 192 11.49 -40.21 26.13
CA LEU A 192 11.42 -41.21 25.06
C LEU A 192 12.44 -42.33 25.35
N TYR A 193 11.96 -43.54 25.65
CA TYR A 193 12.82 -44.71 25.79
C TYR A 193 12.89 -45.45 24.46
N VAL A 194 14.06 -45.47 23.83
CA VAL A 194 14.31 -46.33 22.66
C VAL A 194 14.65 -47.73 23.17
N VAL A 195 13.74 -48.68 22.97
CA VAL A 195 13.90 -50.07 23.38
C VAL A 195 14.11 -50.93 22.13
N ARG A 196 15.09 -51.84 22.14
CA ARG A 196 15.27 -52.81 21.06
C ARG A 196 14.14 -53.84 21.11
N GLU A 197 13.66 -54.31 19.96
CA GLU A 197 12.61 -55.34 19.88
C GLU A 197 12.94 -56.58 20.70
N THR A 198 14.22 -56.96 20.76
CA THR A 198 14.73 -58.08 21.57
C THR A 198 14.53 -57.93 23.08
N CYS A 199 14.24 -56.71 23.54
CA CYS A 199 13.99 -56.39 24.95
C CYS A 199 12.49 -56.35 25.29
N LEU A 200 11.60 -56.59 24.31
CA LEU A 200 10.15 -56.64 24.50
C LEU A 200 9.66 -58.09 24.50
N CYS A 201 8.68 -58.41 25.34
CA CYS A 201 7.92 -59.65 25.18
C CYS A 201 7.01 -59.56 23.93
N SER A 202 6.50 -60.71 23.47
CA SER A 202 5.62 -60.81 22.28
C SER A 202 4.46 -59.80 22.32
N ASP A 203 3.80 -59.68 23.47
CA ASP A 203 2.60 -58.87 23.62
C ASP A 203 2.92 -57.37 23.61
N CYS A 204 4.07 -56.97 24.18
CA CYS A 204 4.54 -55.59 24.14
C CYS A 204 5.04 -55.20 22.75
N CYS A 205 5.69 -56.12 22.04
CA CYS A 205 6.12 -55.91 20.65
C CYS A 205 4.91 -55.70 19.73
N GLN A 206 3.85 -56.50 19.90
CA GLN A 206 2.61 -56.35 19.15
C GLN A 206 1.96 -54.97 19.37
N LYS A 207 1.77 -54.56 20.63
CA LYS A 207 1.20 -53.24 20.96
C LYS A 207 2.04 -52.08 20.40
N CYS A 208 3.37 -52.20 20.45
CA CYS A 208 4.26 -51.17 19.92
C CYS A 208 4.12 -51.03 18.39
N ASN A 209 3.99 -52.16 17.68
CA ASN A 209 3.79 -52.19 16.23
C ASN A 209 2.40 -51.66 15.82
N GLU A 210 1.36 -51.95 16.60
CA GLU A 210 0.01 -51.41 16.37
C GLU A 210 -0.01 -49.88 16.48
N GLU A 211 0.60 -49.32 17.53
CA GLU A 211 0.69 -47.86 17.70
C GLU A 211 1.59 -47.20 16.64
N LYS A 212 2.69 -47.85 16.23
CA LYS A 212 3.51 -47.41 15.10
C LYS A 212 2.69 -47.29 13.81
N GLY A 213 1.87 -48.29 13.50
CA GLY A 213 0.96 -48.25 12.34
C GLY A 213 -0.09 -47.13 12.43
N ARG A 214 -0.62 -46.85 13.63
CA ARG A 214 -1.54 -45.71 13.87
C ARG A 214 -0.85 -44.36 13.63
N MET A 215 0.43 -44.23 13.95
CA MET A 215 1.18 -43.00 13.65
C MET A 215 1.47 -42.82 12.15
N GLU A 216 1.86 -43.89 11.45
CA GLU A 216 2.16 -43.86 10.02
C GLU A 216 0.92 -43.57 9.15
N SER A 217 -0.26 -43.99 9.59
CA SER A 217 -1.53 -43.64 8.94
C SER A 217 -1.93 -42.17 9.10
N ARG A 218 -1.47 -41.47 10.15
CA ARG A 218 -1.74 -40.04 10.36
C ARG A 218 -0.86 -39.12 9.52
N THR A 219 0.32 -39.56 9.10
CA THR A 219 1.27 -38.78 8.28
C THR A 219 1.04 -38.92 6.77
N SER A 220 0.05 -39.70 6.35
CA SER A 220 -0.31 -39.90 4.94
C SER A 220 -1.21 -38.76 4.41
N ILE A 221 -0.68 -37.53 4.40
CA ILE A 221 -1.20 -36.45 3.53
C ILE A 221 -0.32 -36.47 2.27
N ALA A 222 -0.97 -36.46 1.09
CA ALA A 222 -0.37 -36.64 -0.23
C ALA A 222 0.90 -35.79 -0.48
N PRO A 223 1.86 -36.27 -1.30
CA PRO A 223 3.05 -35.50 -1.63
C PRO A 223 2.66 -34.27 -2.46
N VAL A 224 2.86 -33.08 -1.89
CA VAL A 224 2.88 -31.84 -2.67
C VAL A 224 4.02 -31.95 -3.68
N GLN A 225 3.68 -31.94 -4.96
CA GLN A 225 4.65 -31.84 -6.06
C GLN A 225 5.47 -30.56 -5.87
N ARG A 226 6.68 -30.69 -5.32
CA ARG A 226 7.71 -29.65 -5.39
C ARG A 226 8.29 -29.68 -6.80
N THR A 227 7.78 -28.82 -7.68
CA THR A 227 8.51 -28.46 -8.89
C THR A 227 9.84 -27.83 -8.48
N ALA A 228 10.91 -28.39 -9.00
CA ALA A 228 12.28 -28.08 -8.64
C ALA A 228 12.63 -26.62 -8.96
N VAL A 229 13.08 -25.88 -7.95
CA VAL A 229 13.87 -24.67 -8.16
C VAL A 229 15.32 -25.06 -7.95
N ASN A 230 16.05 -25.12 -9.07
CA ASN A 230 17.51 -25.08 -9.09
C ASN A 230 17.98 -23.79 -8.41
N ALA A 231 18.68 -23.92 -7.28
CA ALA A 231 19.61 -22.89 -6.82
C ALA A 231 20.70 -23.54 -5.97
N ARG A 232 21.93 -23.34 -6.43
CA ARG A 232 23.21 -23.80 -5.87
C ARG A 232 23.31 -23.52 -4.37
N LEU A 233 23.52 -24.57 -3.59
CA LEU A 233 23.91 -24.48 -2.19
C LEU A 233 25.33 -23.91 -2.10
N ALA A 234 25.45 -22.67 -1.66
CA ALA A 234 26.67 -22.19 -1.01
C ALA A 234 26.63 -22.66 0.46
N SER A 235 27.76 -23.20 0.89
CA SER A 235 28.02 -23.85 2.18
C SER A 235 27.68 -22.97 3.39
N PRO A 236 27.22 -23.55 4.51
CA PRO A 236 27.07 -22.80 5.75
C PRO A 236 28.44 -22.49 6.38
N ASN A 237 28.66 -21.22 6.73
CA ASN A 237 29.75 -20.76 7.59
C ASN A 237 29.60 -21.36 9.00
N SER A 238 30.44 -22.35 9.33
CA SER A 238 30.68 -22.78 10.70
C SER A 238 31.80 -21.93 11.31
N VAL A 239 31.49 -21.16 12.37
CA VAL A 239 32.49 -20.70 13.33
C VAL A 239 32.24 -21.45 14.63
N ALA A 240 32.93 -22.58 14.78
CA ALA A 240 33.11 -23.24 16.07
C ALA A 240 34.43 -22.74 16.65
N GLN A 241 34.37 -21.90 17.69
CA GLN A 241 35.54 -21.58 18.49
C GLN A 241 35.82 -22.74 19.44
N THR A 242 36.93 -23.44 19.17
CA THR A 242 37.61 -24.35 20.06
C THR A 242 38.17 -23.60 21.26
N ASN A 243 37.73 -23.93 22.48
CA ASN A 243 38.48 -23.62 23.69
C ASN A 243 39.02 -24.91 24.29
N HIS A 244 40.31 -25.13 24.04
CA HIS A 244 41.16 -26.04 24.81
C HIS A 244 41.39 -25.45 26.21
N ALA A 245 41.20 -26.26 27.25
CA ALA A 245 41.89 -26.07 28.52
C ALA A 245 42.55 -27.40 28.92
N ARG A 246 43.87 -27.31 29.11
CA ARG A 246 44.77 -28.36 29.60
C ARG A 246 44.52 -28.62 31.09
N CYS A 247 44.45 -29.89 31.48
CA CYS A 247 45.40 -30.62 32.33
C CYS A 247 45.00 -32.10 32.31
#